data_AF-A0A4V0HYZ0-F1
#
_entry.id   AF-A0A4V0HYZ0-F1
#
_cell.length_a   1.000
_cell.length_b   1.000
_cell.length_c   1.000
_cell.angle_alpha   90.00
_cell.angle_beta   90.00
_cell.angle_gamma   90.00
#
_symmetry.space_group_name_H-M   'P 1'
#
loop_
_entity.id
_entity.type
_entity.pdbx_description
1 polymer ?
#
loop_
_entity_poly.entity_id
_entity_poly.type
_entity_poly.pdbx_seq_one_letter_code
_entity_poly.pdbx_strand_id
1 'polypeptide(L)'
;MPAPTFVEVLPPTKSAPRSGVRWTPSGPGAGVLVIEKPRVVATYAVTEFGTPWDGRAFRLVCLGGQSDADATTYDVFAARNGQDHRCDCKGFSYGRGRPCKHVAAALALLENGWI
;
A
#
# COMPACT_ATOMS: atom_id res chain seq x y z
N MET A 1 23.54 -5.71 -7.47
CA MET A 1 22.82 -4.76 -8.35
C MET A 1 21.70 -4.15 -7.52
N PRO A 2 21.55 -2.81 -7.45
CA PRO A 2 20.41 -2.21 -6.77
C PRO A 2 19.12 -2.67 -7.45
N ALA A 3 18.10 -3.03 -6.66
CA ALA A 3 16.81 -3.42 -7.20
C ALA A 3 16.16 -2.25 -7.96
N PRO A 4 15.49 -2.50 -9.10
CA PRO A 4 14.82 -1.45 -9.86
C PRO A 4 13.73 -0.80 -9.00
N THR A 5 13.67 0.53 -8.98
CA THR A 5 12.60 1.25 -8.28
C THR A 5 11.58 1.76 -9.29
N PHE A 6 10.35 1.32 -9.17
CA PHE A 6 9.22 1.72 -10.00
C PHE A 6 8.48 2.89 -9.35
N VAL A 7 7.96 3.81 -10.15
CA VAL A 7 7.28 5.03 -9.65
C VAL A 7 6.00 5.23 -10.42
N GLU A 8 4.90 5.45 -9.69
CA GLU A 8 3.60 5.78 -10.27
C GLU A 8 2.97 6.95 -9.54
N VAL A 9 2.31 7.81 -10.32
CA VAL A 9 1.56 8.94 -9.82
C VAL A 9 0.12 8.48 -9.60
N LEU A 10 -0.31 8.45 -8.35
CA LEU A 10 -1.69 8.11 -8.00
C LEU A 10 -2.64 9.25 -8.38
N PRO A 11 -3.87 8.95 -8.85
CA PRO A 11 -4.83 9.96 -9.22
C PRO A 11 -5.12 10.92 -8.05
N PRO A 12 -5.29 12.23 -8.34
CA PRO A 12 -5.47 13.24 -7.32
C PRO A 12 -6.77 12.99 -6.54
N THR A 13 -6.68 13.04 -5.22
CA THR A 13 -7.85 13.01 -4.34
C THR A 13 -8.06 14.38 -3.71
N LYS A 14 -9.29 14.67 -3.26
CA LYS A 14 -9.66 15.95 -2.61
C LYS A 14 -8.72 16.34 -1.46
N SER A 15 -8.16 15.35 -0.76
CA SER A 15 -7.23 15.53 0.37
C SER A 15 -5.75 15.34 0.01
N ALA A 16 -5.43 14.84 -1.20
CA ALA A 16 -4.07 14.72 -1.70
C ALA A 16 -4.05 15.01 -3.22
N PRO A 17 -3.86 16.28 -3.61
CA PRO A 17 -3.85 16.67 -5.04
C PRO A 17 -2.63 16.15 -5.80
N ARG A 18 -1.59 15.66 -5.10
CA ARG A 18 -0.42 15.00 -5.68
C ARG A 18 -0.06 13.83 -4.77
N SER A 19 -0.30 12.61 -5.24
CA SER A 19 0.11 11.40 -4.52
C SER A 19 0.89 10.51 -5.47
N GLY A 20 1.88 9.81 -4.93
CA GLY A 20 2.69 8.88 -5.71
C GLY A 20 3.07 7.67 -4.87
N VAL A 21 3.40 6.59 -5.55
CA VAL A 21 3.97 5.38 -4.96
C VAL A 21 5.31 5.11 -5.59
N ARG A 22 6.28 4.70 -4.78
CA ARG A 22 7.56 4.15 -5.24
C ARG A 22 7.71 2.74 -4.71
N TRP A 23 8.04 1.82 -5.59
CA TRP A 23 8.17 0.40 -5.27
C TRP A 23 9.56 -0.10 -5.58
N THR A 24 10.20 -0.74 -4.61
CA THR A 24 11.50 -1.37 -4.77
C THR A 24 11.36 -2.84 -4.34
N PRO A 25 11.26 -3.80 -5.28
CA PRO A 25 11.13 -5.21 -4.94
C PRO A 25 12.41 -5.71 -4.26
N SER A 26 12.25 -6.51 -3.21
CA SER A 26 13.35 -7.19 -2.50
C SER A 26 13.32 -8.71 -2.67
N GLY A 27 12.22 -9.25 -3.19
CA GLY A 27 12.03 -10.67 -3.52
C GLY A 27 10.64 -10.95 -4.10
N PRO A 28 10.31 -12.21 -4.42
CA PRO A 28 8.97 -12.58 -4.86
C PRO A 28 7.93 -12.22 -3.80
N GLY A 29 6.93 -11.43 -4.17
CA GLY A 29 5.89 -10.98 -3.23
C GLY A 29 6.39 -10.03 -2.13
N ALA A 30 7.61 -9.50 -2.21
CA ALA A 30 8.17 -8.66 -1.15
C ALA A 30 8.97 -7.47 -1.68
N GLY A 31 8.92 -6.36 -0.94
CA GLY A 31 9.63 -5.14 -1.34
C GLY A 31 9.42 -3.97 -0.38
N VAL A 32 9.92 -2.82 -0.78
CA VAL A 32 9.76 -1.55 -0.06
C VAL A 32 8.84 -0.65 -0.87
N LEU A 33 7.76 -0.22 -0.24
CA LEU A 33 6.78 0.71 -0.78
C LEU A 33 6.91 2.05 -0.07
N VAL A 34 7.16 3.11 -0.83
CA VAL A 34 7.11 4.49 -0.35
C VAL A 34 5.83 5.13 -0.87
N ILE A 35 4.98 5.61 0.02
CA ILE A 35 3.78 6.37 -0.31
C ILE A 35 4.07 7.85 -0.07
N GLU A 36 4.06 8.63 -1.14
CA GLU A 36 4.32 10.07 -1.13
C GLU A 36 3.00 10.83 -1.23
N LYS A 37 2.75 11.72 -0.28
CA LYS A 37 1.68 12.72 -0.29
C LYS A 37 2.32 14.10 -0.11
N PRO A 38 1.63 15.21 -0.43
CA PRO A 38 2.24 16.54 -0.48
C PRO A 38 2.85 17.01 0.85
N ARG A 39 2.45 16.41 1.98
CA ARG A 39 2.91 16.77 3.33
C ARG A 39 3.43 15.58 4.13
N VAL A 40 3.34 14.36 3.61
CA VAL A 40 3.64 13.14 4.35
C VAL A 40 4.27 12.14 3.41
N VAL A 41 5.45 11.66 3.77
CA VAL A 41 6.09 10.50 3.14
C VAL A 41 6.10 9.38 4.17
N ALA A 42 5.66 8.20 3.77
CA ALA A 42 5.68 7.02 4.62
C ALA A 42 6.27 5.84 3.85
N THR A 43 7.21 5.16 4.49
CA THR A 43 7.93 4.01 3.93
C THR A 43 7.47 2.75 4.63
N TYR A 44 7.11 1.74 3.84
CA TYR A 44 6.61 0.46 4.31
C TYR A 44 7.43 -0.68 3.70
N ALA A 45 7.84 -1.65 4.51
CA ALA A 45 8.20 -2.99 4.02
C ALA A 45 6.91 -3.74 3.73
N VAL A 46 6.78 -4.28 2.52
CA VAL A 46 5.62 -5.04 2.07
C VAL A 46 6.04 -6.49 1.90
N THR A 47 5.24 -7.38 2.48
CA THR A 47 5.40 -8.82 2.31
C THR A 47 4.04 -9.44 2.02
N GLU A 48 3.93 -10.12 0.89
CA GLU A 48 2.78 -10.95 0.56
C GLU A 48 2.75 -12.20 1.43
N PHE A 49 1.56 -12.56 1.87
CA PHE A 49 1.33 -13.82 2.55
C PHE A 49 0.12 -14.55 1.96
N GLY A 50 0.20 -15.88 1.94
CA GLY A 50 -0.87 -16.72 1.41
C GLY A 50 -2.13 -16.63 2.27
N THR A 51 -3.29 -16.57 1.60
CA THR A 51 -4.60 -16.63 2.27
C THR A 51 -5.52 -17.62 1.56
N PRO A 52 -6.50 -18.21 2.26
CA PRO A 52 -7.51 -19.05 1.65
C PRO A 52 -8.59 -18.25 0.89
N TRP A 53 -8.52 -16.92 0.88
CA TRP A 53 -9.51 -16.05 0.24
C TRP A 53 -9.16 -15.77 -1.22
N ASP A 54 -10.16 -15.43 -2.03
CA ASP A 54 -9.97 -15.10 -3.46
C ASP A 54 -9.39 -13.68 -3.62
N GLY A 55 -8.06 -13.59 -3.49
CA GLY A 55 -7.31 -12.35 -3.55
C GLY A 55 -5.86 -12.52 -3.10
N ARG A 56 -5.18 -11.39 -2.90
CA ARG A 56 -3.80 -11.34 -2.39
C ARG A 56 -3.76 -10.52 -1.11
N ALA A 57 -2.99 -10.98 -0.13
CA ALA A 57 -2.83 -10.27 1.13
C ALA A 57 -1.39 -9.85 1.34
N PHE A 58 -1.24 -8.65 1.88
CA PHE A 58 0.02 -7.98 2.07
C PHE A 58 0.10 -7.47 3.49
N ARG A 59 1.25 -7.69 4.11
CA ARG A 59 1.62 -7.09 5.38
C ARG A 59 2.53 -5.90 5.11
N LEU A 60 2.12 -4.72 5.56
CA LEU A 60 2.86 -3.47 5.42
C LEU A 60 3.42 -3.06 6.78
N VAL A 61 4.73 -3.13 6.95
CA VAL A 61 5.43 -2.69 8.16
C VAL A 61 6.04 -1.31 7.92
N CYS A 62 5.61 -0.29 8.65
CA CYS A 62 6.15 1.06 8.58
C CYS A 62 7.62 1.07 9.03
N LEU A 63 8.54 1.36 8.11
CA LEU A 63 9.98 1.46 8.38
C LEU A 63 10.40 2.88 8.77
N GLY A 64 9.55 3.89 8.52
CA GLY A 64 9.85 5.27 8.84
C GLY A 64 8.91 6.26 8.13
N GLY A 65 8.78 7.44 8.70
CA GLY A 65 7.88 8.50 8.25
C GLY A 65 6.82 8.85 9.30
N GLN A 66 6.17 10.00 9.13
CA GLN A 66 5.13 10.50 10.01
C GLN A 66 3.82 9.73 9.75
N SER A 67 3.80 8.45 10.13
CA SER A 67 2.59 7.62 10.17
C SER A 67 2.27 7.38 11.65
N ASP A 68 0.98 7.50 12.00
CA ASP A 68 0.43 7.38 13.35
C ASP A 68 1.27 6.52 14.31
N ALA A 69 1.72 7.12 15.42
CA ALA A 69 2.69 6.59 16.38
C ALA A 69 2.31 5.26 17.06
N ASP A 70 1.10 4.73 16.83
CA ASP A 70 0.57 3.55 17.53
C ASP A 70 0.65 2.25 16.71
N ALA A 71 0.69 2.32 15.38
CA ALA A 71 0.60 1.12 14.54
C ALA A 71 1.72 1.09 13.51
N THR A 72 2.71 0.25 13.79
CA THR A 72 3.87 -0.03 12.94
C THR A 72 3.58 -1.05 11.85
N THR A 73 2.46 -1.77 11.91
CA THR A 73 2.13 -2.83 10.95
C THR A 73 0.67 -2.72 10.53
N TYR A 74 0.39 -2.96 9.25
CA TYR A 74 -0.94 -2.95 8.64
C TYR A 74 -1.11 -4.15 7.72
N ASP A 75 -2.16 -4.94 7.90
CA ASP A 75 -2.56 -6.00 6.99
C ASP A 75 -3.58 -5.47 5.97
N VAL A 76 -3.27 -5.67 4.69
CA VAL A 76 -4.06 -5.23 3.53
C VAL A 76 -4.44 -6.43 2.70
N PHE A 77 -5.74 -6.58 2.43
CA PHE A 77 -6.27 -7.60 1.55
C PHE A 77 -6.82 -6.95 0.28
N ALA A 78 -6.29 -7.37 -0.86
CA ALA A 78 -6.78 -7.00 -2.17
C ALA A 78 -7.60 -8.17 -2.75
N ALA A 79 -8.92 -8.09 -2.60
CA ALA A 79 -9.85 -9.04 -3.21
C ALA A 79 -9.75 -9.02 -4.74
N ARG A 80 -9.86 -10.19 -5.38
CA ARG A 80 -9.84 -10.30 -6.85
C ARG A 80 -11.08 -9.70 -7.53
N ASN A 81 -12.17 -9.59 -6.80
CA ASN A 81 -13.43 -9.04 -7.29
C ASN A 81 -13.44 -7.50 -7.47
N GLY A 82 -12.34 -6.82 -7.15
CA GLY A 82 -12.15 -5.38 -7.35
C GLY A 82 -12.98 -4.49 -6.42
N GLN A 83 -13.63 -5.05 -5.39
CA GLN A 83 -14.52 -4.30 -4.50
C GLN A 83 -14.28 -4.59 -3.02
N ASP A 84 -14.05 -5.85 -2.64
CA ASP A 84 -13.94 -6.25 -1.22
C ASP A 84 -12.54 -6.08 -0.64
N HIS A 85 -11.85 -5.00 -1.01
CA HIS A 85 -10.54 -4.69 -0.46
C HIS A 85 -10.67 -4.29 1.01
N ARG A 86 -9.80 -4.84 1.86
CA ARG A 86 -9.78 -4.54 3.30
C ARG A 86 -8.42 -4.06 3.74
N CYS A 87 -8.42 -3.16 4.71
CA CYS A 87 -7.21 -2.76 5.43
C CYS A 87 -7.56 -2.55 6.89
N ASP A 88 -6.67 -2.96 7.78
CA ASP A 88 -6.80 -2.77 9.23
C ASP A 88 -6.46 -1.35 9.70
N CYS A 89 -6.05 -0.45 8.80
CA CYS A 89 -5.65 0.89 9.20
C CYS A 89 -6.85 1.73 9.66
N LYS A 90 -6.61 2.59 10.66
CA LYS A 90 -7.61 3.55 11.17
C LYS A 90 -8.26 4.37 10.04
N GLY A 91 -7.49 4.70 9.00
CA GLY A 91 -7.99 5.43 7.82
C GLY A 91 -9.08 4.69 7.04
N PHE A 92 -9.03 3.35 6.99
CA PHE A 92 -10.08 2.54 6.38
C PHE A 92 -11.32 2.48 7.28
N SER A 93 -11.12 2.26 8.59
CA SER A 93 -12.20 2.24 9.58
C SER A 93 -12.97 3.57 9.63
N TYR A 94 -12.28 4.70 9.61
CA TYR A 94 -12.91 6.02 9.55
C TYR A 94 -13.48 6.35 8.17
N GLY A 95 -12.94 5.77 7.10
CA GLY A 95 -13.32 6.02 5.71
C GLY A 95 -14.65 5.40 5.28
N ARG A 96 -15.33 4.63 6.14
CA ARG A 96 -16.60 3.94 5.85
C ARG A 96 -16.58 3.16 4.51
N GLY A 97 -15.54 2.35 4.30
CA GLY A 97 -15.41 1.52 3.09
C GLY A 97 -14.75 2.20 1.89
N ARG A 98 -14.23 3.43 2.03
CA ARG A 98 -13.36 4.03 1.00
C ARG A 98 -11.96 3.39 1.03
N PRO A 99 -11.35 3.13 -0.14
CA PRO A 99 -10.00 2.59 -0.21
C PRO A 99 -9.03 3.58 0.45
N CYS A 100 -8.29 3.09 1.45
CA CYS A 100 -7.28 3.87 2.14
C CYS A 100 -6.02 4.00 1.27
N LYS A 101 -5.04 4.81 1.73
CA LYS A 101 -3.77 4.99 1.02
C LYS A 101 -3.02 3.66 0.79
N HIS A 102 -3.15 2.71 1.72
CA HIS A 102 -2.50 1.41 1.66
C HIS A 102 -3.16 0.50 0.63
N VAL A 103 -4.49 0.46 0.58
CA VAL A 103 -5.25 -0.28 -0.45
C VAL A 103 -4.96 0.30 -1.82
N ALA A 104 -5.05 1.62 -1.99
CA ALA A 104 -4.76 2.26 -3.28
C ALA A 104 -3.34 1.96 -3.77
N ALA A 105 -2.36 1.96 -2.87
CA ALA A 105 -0.99 1.59 -3.22
C ALA A 105 -0.86 0.10 -3.57
N ALA A 106 -1.45 -0.80 -2.79
CA ALA A 106 -1.41 -2.25 -3.07
C ALA A 106 -2.09 -2.59 -4.41
N LEU A 107 -3.21 -1.94 -4.73
CA LEU A 107 -3.88 -2.08 -6.03
C LEU A 107 -3.00 -1.59 -7.16
N ALA A 108 -2.37 -0.43 -7.02
CA ALA A 108 -1.43 0.09 -8.02
C ALA A 108 -0.27 -0.91 -8.28
N LEU A 109 0.30 -1.52 -7.23
CA LEU A 109 1.33 -2.55 -7.40
C LEU A 109 0.83 -3.77 -8.19
N LEU A 110 -0.40 -4.20 -7.92
CA LEU A 110 -1.04 -5.34 -8.58
C LEU A 110 -1.41 -5.05 -10.03
N GLU A 111 -2.04 -3.91 -10.28
CA GLU A 111 -2.49 -3.49 -11.62
C GLU A 111 -1.31 -3.28 -12.57
N ASN A 112 -0.17 -2.82 -12.06
CA ASN A 112 1.06 -2.67 -12.83
C ASN A 112 1.93 -3.94 -12.90
N GLY A 113 1.54 -5.02 -12.22
CA GLY A 113 2.28 -6.29 -12.21
C GLY A 113 3.68 -6.18 -11.59
N TRP A 114 3.86 -5.27 -10.62
CA TRP A 114 5.15 -5.05 -9.95
C TRP A 114 5.38 -5.97 -8.75
N ILE A 115 4.31 -6.63 -8.30
CA ILE A 115 4.30 -7.66 -7.26
C ILE A 115 3.42 -8.82 -7.68
#